data_AF-A0A538L7V8-F1
#
_entry.id   AF-A0A538L7V8-F1
#
_cell.length_a   1.000
_cell.length_b   1.000
_cell.length_c   1.000
_cell.angle_alpha   90.00
_cell.angle_beta   90.00
_cell.angle_gamma   90.00
#
_symmetry.space_group_name_H-M   'P 1'
#
loop_
_entity.id
_entity.type
_entity.pdbx_description
1 polymer ?
#
loop_
_entity_poly.entity_id
_entity_poly.type
_entity_poly.pdbx_seq_one_letter_code
_entity_poly.pdbx_strand_id
1 'polypeptide(L)'
;MIDLPLAGKVVEWHQLFQVVYSALGAAVAVTIAFSVAVAGATRFVEARRDDRPGQAGVWAAVAALGLAVCGGAIALGIIVMTAKT
;
A
#
# COMPACT_ATOMS: atom_id res chain seq x y z
N MET A 1 -16.75 -9.06 -39.70
CA MET A 1 -15.98 -7.80 -39.62
C MET A 1 -16.49 -7.07 -38.40
N ILE A 2 -15.76 -7.15 -37.28
CA ILE A 2 -16.15 -6.55 -36.01
C ILE A 2 -15.71 -5.08 -36.06
N ASP A 3 -16.65 -4.17 -35.83
CA ASP A 3 -16.47 -2.72 -35.84
C ASP A 3 -15.45 -2.24 -34.78
N LEU A 4 -14.15 -2.29 -35.14
CA LEU A 4 -13.06 -1.58 -34.47
C LEU A 4 -13.36 -0.11 -34.12
N PRO A 5 -14.09 0.69 -34.94
CA PRO A 5 -14.35 2.09 -34.61
C PRO A 5 -15.34 2.30 -33.43
N LEU A 6 -16.13 1.30 -33.04
CA LEU A 6 -17.01 1.40 -31.88
C LEU A 6 -16.24 1.15 -30.57
N ALA A 7 -15.30 0.21 -30.58
CA ALA A 7 -14.44 -0.07 -29.43
C ALA A 7 -13.63 1.18 -29.01
N GLY A 8 -13.12 1.95 -29.97
CA GLY A 8 -12.35 3.18 -29.68
C GLY A 8 -13.18 4.36 -29.15
N LYS A 9 -14.50 4.38 -29.36
CA LYS A 9 -15.40 5.44 -28.84
C LYS A 9 -16.05 5.08 -27.51
N VAL A 10 -16.18 3.78 -27.20
CA VAL A 10 -16.80 3.29 -25.97
C VAL A 10 -15.75 2.99 -24.89
N VAL A 11 -14.55 2.58 -25.30
CA VAL A 11 -13.47 2.24 -24.39
C VAL A 11 -12.48 3.40 -24.33
N GLU A 12 -12.50 4.13 -23.21
CA GLU A 12 -11.46 5.10 -22.86
C GLU A 12 -10.18 4.36 -22.45
N TRP A 13 -9.36 4.04 -23.44
CA TRP A 13 -8.09 3.34 -23.27
C TRP A 13 -7.14 4.10 -22.34
N HIS A 14 -7.17 5.43 -22.35
CA HIS A 14 -6.33 6.24 -21.47
C HIS A 14 -6.69 5.99 -20.00
N GLN A 15 -7.99 5.97 -19.70
CA GLN A 15 -8.50 5.79 -18.34
C GLN A 15 -8.23 4.36 -17.84
N LEU A 16 -8.37 3.35 -18.70
CA LEU A 16 -8.00 1.96 -18.38
C LEU A 16 -6.52 1.83 -17.98
N PHE A 17 -5.62 2.39 -18.78
CA PHE A 17 -4.18 2.34 -18.47
C PHE A 17 -3.85 3.08 -17.17
N GLN A 18 -4.51 4.21 -16.91
CA GLN A 18 -4.32 4.96 -15.67
C GLN A 18 -4.75 4.14 -14.43
N VAL A 19 -5.88 3.44 -14.51
CA VAL A 19 -6.35 2.55 -13.43
C VAL A 19 -5.39 1.37 -13.24
N VAL A 20 -4.93 0.74 -14.32
CA VAL A 20 -3.99 -0.39 -14.22
C VAL A 20 -2.69 0.03 -13.55
N TYR A 21 -2.10 1.16 -13.96
CA TYR A 21 -0.83 1.62 -13.41
C TYR A 21 -0.97 2.07 -11.95
N SER A 22 -2.06 2.78 -11.61
CA SER A 22 -2.32 3.19 -10.23
C SER A 22 -2.59 1.99 -9.30
N ALA A 23 -3.33 0.98 -9.76
CA ALA A 23 -3.58 -0.24 -9.00
C ALA A 23 -2.29 -1.05 -8.77
N LEU A 24 -1.42 -1.15 -9.79
CA LEU A 24 -0.10 -1.77 -9.66
C LEU A 24 0.76 -1.02 -8.64
N GLY A 25 0.83 0.30 -8.74
CA GLY A 25 1.58 1.14 -7.80
C GLY A 25 1.08 0.97 -6.36
N ALA A 26 -0.24 0.94 -6.16
CA ALA A 26 -0.85 0.72 -4.86
C ALA A 26 -0.53 -0.67 -4.29
N ALA A 27 -0.63 -1.74 -5.11
CA ALA A 27 -0.32 -3.09 -4.68
C ALA A 27 1.15 -3.24 -4.25
N VAL A 28 2.08 -2.67 -5.01
CA VAL A 28 3.51 -2.67 -4.69
C VAL A 28 3.78 -1.87 -3.41
N ALA A 29 3.21 -0.68 -3.28
CA ALA A 29 3.40 0.18 -2.11
C ALA A 29 2.91 -0.50 -0.82
N VAL A 30 1.71 -1.11 -0.85
CA VAL A 30 1.15 -1.84 0.29
C VAL A 30 2.01 -3.04 0.66
N THR A 31 2.49 -3.79 -0.34
CA THR A 31 3.35 -4.96 -0.10
C THR A 31 4.66 -4.55 0.57
N ILE A 32 5.31 -3.50 0.08
CA ILE A 32 6.55 -2.97 0.68
C ILE A 32 6.30 -2.48 2.11
N ALA A 33 5.23 -1.70 2.34
CA ALA A 33 4.88 -1.22 3.66
C ALA A 33 4.63 -2.37 4.65
N PHE A 34 3.94 -3.43 4.22
CA PHE A 34 3.70 -4.61 5.03
C PHE A 34 4.99 -5.40 5.30
N SER A 35 5.85 -5.59 4.31
CA SER A 35 7.17 -6.23 4.51
C SER A 35 8.03 -5.47 5.52
N VAL A 36 8.00 -4.13 5.49
CA VAL A 36 8.70 -3.28 6.47
C VAL A 36 8.10 -3.46 7.88
N ALA A 37 6.78 -3.54 8.00
CA ALA A 37 6.13 -3.80 9.27
C ALA A 37 6.53 -5.15 9.87
N VAL A 38 6.57 -6.21 9.05
CA VAL A 38 7.01 -7.56 9.46
C VAL A 38 8.50 -7.58 9.82
N ALA A 39 9.34 -6.89 9.06
CA ALA A 39 10.76 -6.74 9.36
C ALA A 39 10.98 -6.00 10.70
N GLY A 40 10.20 -4.95 10.98
CA GLY A 40 10.23 -4.24 12.26
C GLY A 40 9.79 -5.13 13.43
N ALA A 41 8.72 -5.91 13.25
CA ALA A 41 8.21 -6.81 14.28
C ALA A 41 9.20 -7.94 14.61
N THR A 42 9.83 -8.54 13.61
CA THR A 42 10.86 -9.57 13.81
C THR A 42 12.10 -9.01 14.51
N ARG A 43 12.58 -7.83 14.08
CA ARG A 43 13.74 -7.17 14.73
C ARG A 43 13.44 -6.70 16.14
N PHE A 44 12.20 -6.37 16.47
CA PHE A 44 11.77 -6.08 17.84
C PHE A 44 11.93 -7.30 18.76
N VAL A 45 11.51 -8.48 18.31
CA VAL A 45 11.63 -9.73 19.08
C VAL A 45 13.11 -10.09 19.31
N GLU A 46 13.95 -9.92 18.29
CA GLU A 46 15.40 -10.12 18.42
C GLU A 46 16.04 -9.15 19.42
N ALA A 47 15.73 -7.85 19.32
CA ALA A 47 16.29 -6.82 20.22
C ALA A 47 15.82 -6.96 21.68
N ARG A 48 14.64 -7.57 21.91
CA ARG A 48 14.15 -7.93 23.24
C ARG A 48 14.88 -9.12 23.83
N ARG A 49 15.39 -10.04 23.01
CA ARG A 49 16.21 -11.18 23.46
C ARG A 49 17.62 -10.77 23.85
N ASP A 50 18.18 -9.77 23.20
CA ASP A 50 19.54 -9.26 23.47
C ASP A 50 19.62 -8.27 24.66
N ASP A 51 18.53 -8.05 25.41
CA ASP A 51 18.48 -7.06 26.51
C ASP A 51 18.89 -5.62 26.08
N ARG A 52 18.57 -5.25 24.83
CA ARG A 52 18.87 -3.92 24.24
C ARG A 52 17.59 -3.07 24.11
N PRO A 53 17.04 -2.52 25.21
CA PRO A 53 15.74 -1.87 25.22
C PRO A 53 15.65 -0.64 24.30
N GLY A 54 16.77 0.09 24.12
CA GLY A 54 16.82 1.25 23.23
C GLY A 54 16.62 0.90 21.74
N GLN A 55 17.14 -0.24 21.29
CA GLN A 55 16.96 -0.69 19.91
C GLN A 55 15.58 -1.32 19.69
N ALA A 56 15.04 -2.00 20.70
CA ALA A 56 13.68 -2.51 20.66
C ALA A 56 12.67 -1.38 20.44
N GLY A 57 12.79 -0.23 21.13
CA GLY A 57 11.89 0.90 20.92
C GLY A 57 11.85 1.41 19.47
N VAL A 58 13.01 1.49 18.81
CA VAL A 58 13.11 1.95 17.42
C VAL A 58 12.45 0.97 16.45
N TRP A 59 12.69 -0.34 16.61
CA TRP A 59 12.07 -1.36 15.75
C TRP A 59 10.56 -1.48 15.96
N ALA A 60 10.07 -1.27 17.19
CA ALA A 60 8.64 -1.16 17.46
C ALA A 60 8.01 0.05 16.75
N ALA A 61 8.69 1.20 16.76
CA ALA A 61 8.22 2.40 16.05
C ALA A 61 8.16 2.18 14.53
N VAL A 62 9.14 1.50 13.95
CA VAL A 62 9.14 1.14 12.51
C VAL A 62 8.00 0.18 12.18
N ALA A 63 7.76 -0.82 13.03
CA ALA A 63 6.63 -1.73 12.85
C ALA A 63 5.28 -1.00 12.92
N ALA A 64 5.11 -0.12 13.91
CA ALA A 64 3.91 0.68 14.09
C ALA A 64 3.68 1.66 12.93
N LEU A 65 4.75 2.30 12.43
CA LEU A 65 4.69 3.17 11.26
C LEU A 65 4.27 2.41 10.00
N GLY A 66 4.83 1.22 9.74
CA GLY A 66 4.42 0.40 8.60
C GLY A 66 2.93 0.04 8.67
N LEU A 67 2.43 -0.29 9.86
CA LEU A 67 1.02 -0.59 10.11
C LEU A 67 0.13 0.65 9.93
N ALA A 68 0.59 1.81 10.41
CA ALA A 68 -0.10 3.09 10.25
C ALA A 68 -0.18 3.53 8.78
N VAL A 69 0.87 3.29 7.99
CA VAL A 69 0.87 3.57 6.54
C VAL A 69 -0.14 2.68 5.81
N CYS A 70 -0.17 1.38 6.12
CA CYS A 70 -1.18 0.47 5.56
C CYS A 70 -2.61 0.90 5.94
N GLY A 71 -2.85 1.18 7.23
CA GLY A 71 -4.15 1.66 7.70
C GLY A 71 -4.56 2.99 7.06
N GLY A 72 -3.62 3.92 6.93
CA GLY A 72 -3.82 5.22 6.29
C GLY A 72 -4.13 5.10 4.81
N ALA A 73 -3.46 4.20 4.08
CA ALA A 73 -3.74 3.93 2.68
C ALA A 73 -5.16 3.38 2.48
N ILE A 74 -5.61 2.46 3.33
CA ILE A 74 -6.97 1.91 3.31
C ILE A 74 -7.98 3.03 3.61
N ALA A 75 -7.76 3.81 4.67
CA ALA A 75 -8.65 4.90 5.05
C ALA A 75 -8.76 5.97 3.96
N LEU A 76 -7.65 6.36 3.34
CA LEU A 76 -7.64 7.27 2.19
C LEU A 76 -8.43 6.70 1.01
N GLY A 77 -8.25 5.41 0.69
CA GLY A 77 -9.02 4.76 -0.36
C GLY A 77 -10.53 4.82 -0.10
N ILE A 78 -10.94 4.53 1.14
CA ILE A 78 -12.35 4.63 1.57
C ILE A 78 -12.84 6.07 1.46
N ILE A 79 -12.07 7.05 1.97
CA ILE A 79 -12.44 8.46 1.91
C ILE A 79 -12.57 8.92 0.47
N VAL A 80 -11.67 8.55 -0.44
CA VAL A 80 -11.76 8.94 -1.85
C VAL A 80 -12.97 8.30 -2.53
N MET A 81 -13.31 7.04 -2.19
CA MET A 81 -14.52 6.39 -2.74
C MET A 81 -15.83 6.91 -2.14
N THR A 82 -15.81 7.41 -0.91
CA THR A 82 -17.00 7.96 -0.21
C THR A 82 -17.14 9.46 -0.34
N ALA A 83 -16.05 10.17 -0.64
CA ALA A 83 -16.05 11.56 -1.04
C ALA A 83 -16.79 11.65 -2.36
N LYS A 84 -18.07 12.02 -2.24
CA LYS A 84 -18.92 12.25 -3.38
C LYS A 84 -18.37 13.46 -4.14
N THR A 85 -18.22 13.24 -5.45
CA THR A 85 -18.00 14.25 -6.49
C THR A 85 -19.05 15.35 -6.41
#